data_AF-A0A6A5GG49-F1
#
_entry.id   AF-A0A6A5GG49-F1
#
_cell.length_a   1.000
_cell.length_b   1.000
_cell.length_c   1.000
_cell.angle_alpha   90.00
_cell.angle_beta   90.00
_cell.angle_gamma   90.00
#
_symmetry.space_group_name_H-M   'P 1'
#
loop_
_entity.id
_entity.type
_entity.pdbx_description
1 polymer ?
#
loop_
_entity_poly.entity_id
_entity_poly.type
_entity_poly.pdbx_seq_one_letter_code
_entity_poly.pdbx_strand_id
1 'polypeptide(L)'
;MEPEYRQCDACVRMGYGYTYRLHVCNACIALFRRFHRAGVSIETCETGGNCPLDTRCRYCRYQRCLRVVHQIAMSLRDVRDYNFASFIDRF
;
A
#
# COMPACT_ATOMS: atom_id res chain seq x y z
N MET A 1 -23.62 -8.06 1.77
CA MET A 1 -22.43 -8.15 0.89
C MET A 1 -21.34 -8.76 1.75
N GLU A 2 -21.00 -10.04 1.53
CA GLU A 2 -19.90 -10.66 2.29
C GLU A 2 -18.58 -9.95 1.95
N PRO A 3 -17.65 -9.78 2.89
CA PRO A 3 -16.37 -9.19 2.58
C PRO A 3 -15.63 -10.10 1.60
N GLU A 4 -15.42 -9.65 0.36
CA GLU A 4 -14.63 -10.37 -0.63
C GLU A 4 -13.22 -10.60 -0.07
N TYR A 5 -12.96 -11.85 0.32
CA TYR A 5 -11.67 -12.27 0.85
C TYR A 5 -10.69 -12.36 -0.32
N ARG A 6 -9.90 -11.31 -0.51
CA ARG A 6 -8.97 -11.18 -1.63
C ARG A 6 -7.53 -10.99 -1.14
N GLN A 7 -6.59 -11.41 -1.96
CA GLN A 7 -5.17 -11.21 -1.73
C GLN A 7 -4.84 -9.71 -1.76
N CYS A 8 -3.94 -9.29 -0.89
CA CYS A 8 -3.46 -7.91 -0.82
C CYS A 8 -2.69 -7.52 -2.10
N ASP A 9 -3.00 -6.37 -2.68
CA ASP A 9 -2.34 -5.87 -3.89
C ASP A 9 -0.85 -5.55 -3.66
N ALA A 10 -0.44 -5.35 -2.40
CA ALA A 10 0.94 -5.04 -2.01
C ALA A 10 1.75 -6.24 -1.46
N CYS A 11 1.11 -7.36 -1.11
CA CYS A 11 1.79 -8.53 -0.53
C CYS A 11 0.97 -9.82 -0.67
N VAL A 12 1.55 -10.98 -0.35
CA VAL A 12 0.85 -12.29 -0.47
C VAL A 12 -0.20 -12.58 0.61
N ARG A 13 -0.42 -11.66 1.56
CA ARG A 13 -1.39 -11.90 2.65
C ARG A 13 -2.81 -11.65 2.17
N MET A 14 -3.71 -12.55 2.55
CA MET A 14 -5.13 -12.28 2.48
C MET A 14 -5.51 -11.18 3.47
N GLY A 15 -6.47 -10.33 3.10
CA GLY A 15 -6.87 -9.22 3.92
C GLY A 15 -8.34 -8.88 3.77
N TYR A 16 -8.91 -8.40 4.87
CA TYR A 16 -10.17 -7.66 4.86
C TYR A 16 -9.83 -6.20 4.55
N GLY A 17 -10.51 -5.60 3.57
CA GLY A 17 -10.36 -4.18 3.29
C GLY A 17 -10.73 -3.87 1.86
N TYR A 18 -11.75 -3.02 1.70
CA TYR A 18 -12.14 -2.41 0.45
C TYR A 18 -12.11 -0.90 0.67
N THR A 19 -10.94 -0.28 0.51
CA THR A 19 -10.83 1.17 0.58
C THR A 19 -10.68 1.69 -0.84
N TYR A 20 -11.68 2.39 -1.39
CA TYR A 20 -11.59 2.97 -2.75
C TYR A 20 -11.16 1.99 -3.86
N ARG A 21 -11.69 0.74 -3.86
CA ARG A 21 -11.35 -0.35 -4.79
C ARG A 21 -9.98 -1.02 -4.57
N LEU A 22 -9.31 -0.76 -3.45
CA LEU A 22 -8.09 -1.44 -3.04
C LEU A 22 -8.35 -2.62 -2.13
N HIS A 23 -7.67 -3.73 -2.41
CA HIS A 23 -7.56 -4.83 -1.48
C HIS A 23 -6.18 -4.75 -0.84
N VAL A 24 -6.08 -4.07 0.30
CA VAL A 24 -4.82 -3.95 1.04
C VAL A 24 -5.05 -4.42 2.47
N CYS A 25 -4.21 -5.34 2.95
CA CYS A 25 -4.33 -5.83 4.32
C CYS A 25 -3.94 -4.76 5.35
N ASN A 26 -4.53 -4.83 6.55
CA ASN A 26 -4.27 -3.91 7.66
C ASN A 26 -2.77 -3.75 7.99
N ALA A 27 -1.98 -4.81 7.79
CA ALA A 27 -0.54 -4.76 8.01
C ALA A 27 0.20 -3.86 6.98
N CYS A 28 -0.23 -3.83 5.72
CA CYS A 28 0.34 -2.93 4.70
C CYS A 28 -0.10 -1.48 4.93
N ILE A 29 -1.36 -1.26 5.31
CA ILE A 29 -1.88 0.05 5.74
C ILE A 29 -1.04 0.62 6.89
N ALA A 30 -0.88 -0.15 7.96
CA ALA A 30 -0.08 0.27 9.12
C ALA A 30 1.39 0.52 8.76
N LEU A 31 1.99 -0.32 7.91
CA LEU A 31 3.36 -0.15 7.43
C LEU A 31 3.50 1.18 6.67
N PHE A 32 2.59 1.44 5.73
CA PHE A 32 2.60 2.64 4.92
C PHE A 32 2.47 3.90 5.78
N ARG A 33 1.50 3.96 6.69
CA ARG A 33 1.32 5.10 7.61
C ARG A 33 2.56 5.37 8.45
N ARG A 34 3.21 4.32 8.97
CA ARG A 34 4.43 4.46 9.79
C ARG A 34 5.57 5.13 9.03
N PHE A 35 5.87 4.69 7.81
CA PHE A 35 7.00 5.23 7.05
C PHE A 35 6.66 6.51 6.29
N HIS A 36 5.41 6.67 5.86
CA HIS A 36 4.99 7.84 5.10
C HIS A 36 4.73 9.05 6.00
N ARG A 37 4.05 8.89 7.15
CA ARG A 37 3.68 10.01 8.02
C ARG A 37 4.71 10.32 9.09
N ALA A 38 5.31 9.30 9.70
CA ALA A 38 6.19 9.53 10.85
C ALA A 38 7.62 9.93 10.45
N GLY A 39 7.93 10.04 9.14
CA GLY A 39 9.25 10.40 8.64
C GLY A 39 10.35 9.41 9.05
N VAL A 40 9.97 8.22 9.51
CA VAL A 40 10.92 7.19 9.97
C VAL A 40 11.65 6.65 8.75
N SER A 41 12.98 6.57 8.84
CA SER A 41 13.77 5.91 7.80
C SER A 41 13.44 4.42 7.76
N ILE A 42 13.23 3.91 6.56
CA ILE A 42 13.06 2.48 6.34
C ILE A 42 14.43 1.84 6.16
N GLU A 43 14.62 0.66 6.73
CA GLU A 43 15.86 -0.11 6.55
C GLU A 43 16.14 -0.34 5.06
N THR A 44 17.41 -0.30 4.67
CA THR A 44 17.82 -0.59 3.30
C THR A 44 17.58 -2.05 2.98
N CYS A 45 17.12 -2.32 1.75
CA CYS A 45 16.98 -3.68 1.27
C CYS A 45 18.34 -4.26 0.84
N GLU A 46 18.70 -5.42 1.37
CA GLU A 46 19.94 -6.14 1.02
C GLU A 46 19.99 -6.55 -0.47
N THR A 47 18.84 -6.74 -1.12
CA THR A 47 18.76 -7.11 -2.55
C THR A 47 18.51 -5.90 -3.47
N GLY A 48 18.64 -4.68 -2.95
CA GLY A 48 18.41 -3.46 -3.73
C GLY A 48 16.94 -3.26 -4.15
N GLY A 49 15.98 -3.87 -3.45
CA GLY A 49 14.55 -3.74 -3.77
C GLY A 49 13.95 -4.91 -4.56
N ASN A 50 14.73 -5.96 -4.82
CA ASN A 50 14.32 -7.10 -5.64
C ASN A 50 13.90 -8.33 -4.83
N CYS A 51 13.54 -8.16 -3.56
CA CYS A 51 13.07 -9.29 -2.76
C CYS A 51 11.80 -9.91 -3.36
N PRO A 52 11.65 -11.25 -3.29
CA PRO A 52 10.39 -11.92 -3.57
C PRO A 52 9.21 -11.40 -2.74
N LEU A 53 7.98 -11.66 -3.21
CA LEU A 53 6.74 -11.09 -2.66
C LEU A 53 6.40 -11.56 -1.24
N ASP A 54 6.82 -12.76 -0.89
CA ASP A 54 6.62 -13.44 0.40
C ASP A 54 7.63 -13.03 1.48
N THR A 55 8.64 -12.23 1.13
CA THR A 55 9.67 -11.80 2.09
C THR A 55 9.16 -10.82 3.14
N ARG A 56 9.82 -10.83 4.31
CA ARG A 56 9.56 -9.89 5.42
C ARG A 56 10.20 -8.51 5.23
N CYS A 57 10.87 -8.26 4.11
CA CYS A 57 11.59 -7.01 3.84
C CYS A 57 10.64 -5.81 3.87
N ARG A 58 10.80 -4.93 4.87
CA ARG A 58 9.92 -3.76 5.05
C ARG A 58 10.08 -2.79 3.89
N TYR A 59 11.30 -2.57 3.40
CA TYR A 59 11.59 -1.73 2.24
C TYR A 59 10.78 -2.15 1.01
N CYS A 60 10.96 -3.38 0.54
CA CYS A 60 10.28 -3.89 -0.65
C CYS A 60 8.76 -3.83 -0.50
N ARG A 61 8.26 -4.17 0.70
CA ARG A 61 6.83 -4.11 1.00
C ARG A 61 6.29 -2.69 0.99
N TYR A 62 7.01 -1.72 1.53
CA TYR A 62 6.63 -0.30 1.49
C TYR A 62 6.65 0.25 0.06
N GLN A 63 7.68 -0.07 -0.74
CA GLN A 63 7.77 0.30 -2.15
C GLN A 63 6.60 -0.25 -2.98
N ARG A 64 6.11 -1.46 -2.67
CA ARG A 64 4.89 -2.00 -3.29
C ARG A 64 3.65 -1.21 -2.86
N CYS A 65 3.51 -0.85 -1.58
CA CYS A 65 2.41 -0.02 -1.10
C CYS A 65 2.38 1.34 -1.83
N LEU A 66 3.54 2.00 -1.99
CA LEU A 66 3.67 3.24 -2.74
C LEU A 66 3.20 3.10 -4.20
N ARG A 67 3.59 2.03 -4.89
CA ARG A 67 3.17 1.77 -6.28
C ARG A 67 1.66 1.61 -6.40
N VAL A 68 1.06 0.83 -5.50
CA VAL A 68 -0.39 0.59 -5.45
C VAL A 68 -1.16 1.90 -5.26
N VAL A 69 -0.72 2.73 -4.30
CA VAL A 69 -1.28 4.06 -4.05
C VAL A 69 -1.14 4.97 -5.28
N HIS A 70 0.02 4.98 -5.93
CA HIS A 70 0.27 5.82 -7.10
C HIS A 70 -0.59 5.42 -8.30
N GLN A 71 -0.74 4.13 -8.58
CA GLN A 71 -1.59 3.64 -9.68
C GLN A 71 -3.04 4.13 -9.54
N ILE A 72 -3.55 4.18 -8.32
CA ILE A 72 -4.92 4.65 -8.08
C ILE A 72 -5.01 6.15 -8.07
N ALA A 73 -4.01 6.83 -7.52
CA ALA A 73 -3.94 8.26 -7.66
C ALA A 73 -4.01 8.69 -9.12
N MET A 74 -3.35 7.94 -10.02
CA MET A 74 -3.42 8.18 -11.45
C MET A 74 -4.81 7.90 -12.02
N SER A 75 -5.46 6.80 -11.63
CA SER A 75 -6.82 6.49 -12.12
C SER A 75 -7.90 7.43 -11.58
N LEU A 76 -7.68 8.03 -10.40
CA LEU A 76 -8.61 8.98 -9.80
C LEU A 76 -8.34 10.43 -10.22
N ARG A 77 -7.16 10.78 -10.74
CA ARG A 77 -6.88 12.15 -11.24
C ARG A 77 -7.80 12.59 -12.38
N ASP A 78 -8.33 11.65 -13.14
CA ASP A 78 -9.34 11.93 -14.16
C ASP A 78 -10.71 12.33 -13.56
N VAL A 79 -10.89 12.12 -12.25
CA VAL A 79 -12.03 12.60 -11.46
C VAL A 79 -11.67 13.97 -10.88
N ARG A 80 -12.38 15.02 -11.31
CA ARG A 80 -12.08 16.44 -11.05
C ARG A 80 -11.93 16.85 -9.56
N ASP A 81 -12.29 16.00 -8.61
CA ASP A 81 -12.25 16.27 -7.17
C ASP A 81 -11.17 15.46 -6.40
N TYR A 82 -10.18 14.89 -7.11
CA TYR A 82 -9.17 14.04 -6.46
C TYR A 82 -8.11 14.84 -5.68
N ASN A 83 -8.17 14.76 -4.35
CA ASN A 83 -7.11 15.24 -3.46
C ASN A 83 -6.23 14.07 -2.99
N PHE A 84 -5.03 13.97 -3.56
CA PHE A 84 -4.05 12.91 -3.25
C PHE A 84 -3.68 12.86 -1.77
N ALA A 85 -3.44 13.99 -1.11
CA ALA A 85 -3.07 14.03 0.30
C ALA A 85 -4.20 13.45 1.19
N SER A 86 -5.45 13.80 0.90
CA SER A 86 -6.60 13.23 1.62
C SER A 86 -6.79 11.73 1.37
N PHE A 87 -6.40 11.23 0.20
CA PHE A 87 -6.46 9.80 -0.14
C PHE A 87 -5.40 9.00 0.62
N ILE A 88 -4.17 9.52 0.64
CA ILE A 88 -3.07 9.02 1.48
C ILE A 88 -3.47 8.93 2.95
N ASP A 89 -4.24 9.90 3.44
CA ASP A 89 -4.68 9.91 4.83
C ASP A 89 -5.71 8.83 5.18
N ARG A 90 -6.41 8.31 4.17
CA ARG A 90 -7.39 7.23 4.31
C ARG A 90 -6.77 5.85 4.04
N PHE A 91 -5.63 5.80 3.35
CA PHE A 91 -4.76 4.61 3.31
C PHE A 91 -4.11 4.39 4.67
#